data_AF-A0A1Y2IAN8-F1
#
_entry.id   AF-A0A1Y2IAN8-F1
#
_cell.length_a   1.000
_cell.length_b   1.000
_cell.length_c   1.000
_cell.angle_alpha   90.00
_cell.angle_beta   90.00
_cell.angle_gamma   90.00
#
_symmetry.space_group_name_H-M   'P 1'
#
loop_
_entity.id
_entity.type
_entity.pdbx_description
1 polymer ?
#
loop_
_entity_poly.entity_id
_entity_poly.type
_entity_poly.pdbx_seq_one_letter_code
_entity_poly.pdbx_strand_id
1 'polypeptide(L)'
;IAFSPDGACLATCDLSGKVCVWSTWAGTLLHRYFTGTSVLSLVWIDADTFFCGLGDGTIISMHLGNNEIDILGGWTHAYPVEHLAIQGKRLASGAHSEVFIWRVRDHPSAHHSVFEKDLSGSLNSEGKEVLITGLHWSTMPGYGAKSILIATYMFHGILVYDSQDWTLLRRFGVDAPGVMARSSLSPDGSRLVVSNLVYGFDIYDLDTGALALAVTHDVGKQYPAPVLYIHGGRAIMGGSTKGVVNIWYVD
;
A
#
# COMPACT_ATOMS: atom_id res chain seq x y z
N ILE A 1 -2.06 -0.71 -10.09
CA ILE A 1 -1.98 0.50 -10.95
C ILE A 1 -1.41 1.63 -10.11
N ALA A 2 -0.55 2.48 -10.66
CA ALA A 2 0.03 3.62 -9.95
C ALA A 2 0.48 4.70 -10.95
N PHE A 3 0.30 5.98 -10.61
CA PHE A 3 0.85 7.11 -11.37
C PHE A 3 2.28 7.41 -10.90
N SER A 4 3.13 7.85 -11.82
CA SER A 4 4.42 8.44 -11.47
C SER A 4 4.22 9.72 -10.64
N PRO A 5 5.19 10.13 -9.80
CA PRO A 5 5.04 11.29 -8.93
C PRO A 5 4.85 12.61 -9.67
N ASP A 6 5.37 12.72 -10.89
CA ASP A 6 5.17 13.87 -11.79
C ASP A 6 3.86 13.79 -12.60
N GLY A 7 3.13 12.66 -12.49
CA GLY A 7 1.89 12.40 -13.20
C GLY A 7 2.05 12.16 -14.70
N ALA A 8 3.27 12.09 -15.24
CA ALA A 8 3.52 11.91 -16.67
C ALA A 8 3.26 10.48 -17.17
N CYS A 9 3.41 9.51 -16.27
CA CYS A 9 3.32 8.09 -16.56
C CYS A 9 2.28 7.40 -15.66
N LEU A 10 1.65 6.36 -16.22
CA LEU A 10 0.76 5.45 -15.52
C LEU A 10 1.29 4.03 -15.69
N ALA A 11 1.57 3.34 -14.59
CA ALA A 11 1.92 1.92 -14.58
C ALA A 11 0.67 1.08 -14.25
N THR A 12 0.40 0.07 -15.05
CA THR A 12 -0.66 -0.92 -14.84
C THR A 12 -0.07 -2.32 -14.89
N CYS A 13 -0.64 -3.24 -14.12
CA CYS A 13 -0.21 -4.62 -14.12
C CYS A 13 -1.39 -5.58 -13.96
N ASP A 14 -1.18 -6.85 -14.27
CA ASP A 14 -2.20 -7.89 -14.15
C ASP A 14 -1.69 -9.21 -13.56
N LEU A 15 -2.63 -10.12 -13.29
CA LEU A 15 -2.36 -11.45 -12.76
C LEU A 15 -1.71 -12.39 -13.78
N SER A 16 -1.65 -12.03 -15.06
CA SER A 16 -0.89 -12.79 -16.06
C SER A 16 0.60 -12.44 -16.05
N GLY A 17 1.01 -11.41 -15.32
CA GLY A 17 2.39 -10.94 -15.27
C GLY A 17 2.71 -9.85 -16.28
N LYS A 18 1.69 -9.27 -16.93
CA LYS A 18 1.90 -8.15 -17.82
C LYS A 18 2.05 -6.87 -17.00
N VAL A 19 3.06 -6.07 -17.34
CA VAL A 19 3.23 -4.69 -16.89
C VAL A 19 3.21 -3.78 -18.11
N CYS A 20 2.39 -2.73 -18.05
CA CYS A 20 2.30 -1.71 -19.10
C CYS A 20 2.54 -0.33 -18.48
N VAL A 21 3.29 0.50 -19.19
CA VAL A 21 3.51 1.91 -18.85
C VAL A 21 2.91 2.77 -19.96
N TRP A 22 2.11 3.75 -19.56
CA TRP A 22 1.34 4.60 -20.45
C TRP A 22 1.72 6.06 -20.24
N SER A 23 1.76 6.84 -21.33
CA SER A 23 1.78 8.29 -21.24
C SER A 23 0.40 8.77 -20.80
N THR A 24 0.33 9.51 -19.70
CA THR A 24 -0.94 10.08 -19.21
C THR A 24 -1.42 11.22 -20.09
N TRP A 25 -0.48 11.97 -20.68
CA TRP A 25 -0.77 13.07 -21.60
C TRP A 25 -1.27 12.58 -22.95
N ALA A 26 -0.54 11.66 -23.59
CA ALA A 26 -0.88 11.18 -24.92
C ALA A 26 -1.94 10.06 -24.92
N GLY A 27 -2.16 9.41 -23.77
CA GLY A 27 -3.03 8.23 -23.66
C GLY A 27 -2.49 7.00 -24.41
N THR A 28 -1.19 6.97 -24.69
CA THR A 28 -0.55 5.92 -25.49
C THR A 28 0.29 4.98 -24.63
N LEU A 29 0.41 3.73 -25.08
CA LEU A 29 1.31 2.75 -24.47
C LEU A 29 2.77 3.10 -24.82
N LEU A 30 3.60 3.34 -23.80
CA LEU A 30 5.03 3.60 -23.95
C LEU A 30 5.82 2.30 -23.91
N HIS A 31 5.55 1.48 -22.89
CA HIS A 31 6.28 0.23 -22.68
C HIS A 31 5.36 -0.91 -22.27
N ARG A 32 5.78 -2.13 -22.63
CA ARG A 32 5.14 -3.37 -22.19
C ARG A 32 6.22 -4.38 -21.82
N TYR A 33 6.06 -4.99 -20.65
CA TYR A 33 6.93 -6.03 -20.15
C TYR A 33 6.13 -7.22 -19.63
N PHE A 34 6.77 -8.39 -19.61
CA PHE A 34 6.19 -9.62 -19.09
C PHE A 34 7.14 -10.21 -18.06
N THR A 35 6.71 -10.24 -16.80
CA THR A 35 7.52 -10.72 -15.66
C THR A 35 7.55 -12.25 -15.57
N GLY A 36 6.63 -12.95 -16.24
CA GLY A 36 6.47 -14.41 -16.14
C GLY A 36 5.69 -14.89 -14.90
N THR A 37 5.30 -13.97 -14.01
CA THR A 37 4.59 -14.26 -12.76
C THR A 37 3.60 -13.15 -12.45
N SER A 38 2.51 -13.44 -11.74
CA SER A 38 1.48 -12.43 -11.44
C SER A 38 2.06 -11.21 -10.74
N VAL A 39 1.67 -10.01 -11.17
CA VAL A 39 2.10 -8.76 -10.51
C VAL A 39 0.95 -8.23 -9.65
N LEU A 40 1.20 -8.08 -8.36
CA LEU A 40 0.16 -7.82 -7.35
C LEU A 40 0.18 -6.39 -6.81
N SER A 41 1.34 -5.74 -6.83
CA SER A 41 1.51 -4.38 -6.33
C SER A 41 2.50 -3.57 -7.16
N LEU A 42 2.32 -2.25 -7.17
CA LEU A 42 3.16 -1.28 -7.90
C LEU A 42 3.38 -0.04 -7.02
N VAL A 43 4.60 0.46 -6.96
CA VAL A 43 4.90 1.77 -6.35
C VAL A 43 6.02 2.48 -7.10
N TRP A 44 5.79 3.75 -7.48
CA TRP A 44 6.82 4.58 -8.11
C TRP A 44 7.74 5.18 -7.07
N ILE A 45 9.04 5.16 -7.32
CA ILE A 45 10.03 5.86 -6.49
C ILE A 45 10.31 7.26 -7.02
N ASP A 46 10.32 7.44 -8.33
CA ASP A 46 10.52 8.72 -9.01
C ASP A 46 9.78 8.72 -10.37
N ALA A 47 10.15 9.64 -11.27
CA ALA A 47 9.48 9.81 -12.57
C ALA A 47 9.73 8.66 -13.55
N ASP A 48 10.85 7.93 -13.42
CA ASP A 48 11.28 6.93 -14.38
C ASP A 48 11.42 5.53 -13.78
N THR A 49 11.33 5.38 -12.46
CA THR A 49 11.55 4.10 -11.79
C THR A 49 10.38 3.73 -10.87
N PHE A 50 10.03 2.45 -10.90
CA PHE A 50 9.02 1.88 -10.01
C PHE A 50 9.35 0.44 -9.63
N PHE A 51 8.78 0.00 -8.51
CA PHE A 51 8.86 -1.38 -8.04
C PHE A 51 7.58 -2.13 -8.36
N CYS A 52 7.72 -3.43 -8.63
CA CYS A 52 6.63 -4.38 -8.73
C CYS A 52 6.79 -5.48 -7.68
N GLY A 53 5.72 -5.76 -6.94
CA GLY A 53 5.64 -6.92 -6.06
C GLY A 53 4.96 -8.08 -6.79
N LEU A 54 5.63 -9.23 -6.80
CA LEU A 54 5.24 -10.40 -7.59
C LEU A 54 4.60 -11.49 -6.71
N GLY A 55 3.86 -12.38 -7.37
CA GLY A 55 3.12 -13.47 -6.72
C GLY A 55 3.99 -14.60 -6.16
N ASP A 56 5.26 -14.65 -6.55
CA ASP A 56 6.24 -15.63 -6.08
C ASP A 56 7.13 -15.09 -4.93
N GLY A 57 6.83 -13.90 -4.40
CA GLY A 57 7.62 -13.29 -3.33
C GLY A 57 8.81 -12.45 -3.81
N THR A 58 8.98 -12.29 -5.13
CA THR A 58 10.00 -11.43 -5.73
C THR A 58 9.56 -9.97 -5.74
N ILE A 59 10.51 -9.06 -5.53
CA ILE A 59 10.36 -7.64 -5.86
C ILE A 59 11.32 -7.33 -7.01
N ILE A 60 10.79 -6.69 -8.06
CA ILE A 60 11.59 -6.15 -9.17
C ILE A 60 11.53 -4.62 -9.17
N SER A 61 12.64 -3.95 -9.48
CA SER A 61 12.67 -2.57 -9.93
C SER A 61 12.67 -2.51 -11.45
N MET A 62 11.97 -1.55 -12.01
CA MET A 62 11.91 -1.28 -13.44
C MET A 62 12.26 0.19 -13.67
N HIS A 63 13.36 0.45 -14.36
CA HIS A 63 13.81 1.79 -14.73
C HIS A 63 13.53 2.05 -16.22
N LEU A 64 12.84 3.15 -16.50
CA LEU A 64 12.39 3.55 -17.82
C LEU A 64 13.48 4.37 -18.50
N GLY A 65 14.36 3.70 -19.23
CA GLY A 65 15.31 4.36 -20.12
C GLY A 65 14.65 4.86 -21.41
N ASN A 66 15.44 5.55 -22.24
CA ASN A 66 14.92 6.15 -23.49
C ASN A 66 14.30 5.12 -24.46
N ASN A 67 14.88 3.93 -24.57
CA ASN A 67 14.43 2.87 -25.51
C ASN A 67 14.34 1.47 -24.88
N GLU A 68 14.85 1.29 -23.66
CA GLU A 68 14.93 0.00 -22.98
C GLU A 68 14.44 0.14 -21.54
N ILE A 69 13.96 -0.96 -20.96
CA ILE A 69 13.61 -1.02 -19.54
C ILE A 69 14.64 -1.88 -18.84
N ASP A 70 15.37 -1.27 -17.91
CA ASP A 70 16.29 -1.98 -17.05
C ASP A 70 15.52 -2.61 -15.89
N ILE A 71 15.77 -3.89 -15.66
CA ILE A 71 15.05 -4.68 -14.66
C ILE A 71 16.03 -5.36 -13.74
N LEU A 72 15.88 -5.10 -12.45
CA LEU A 72 16.67 -5.72 -11.40
C LEU A 72 15.70 -6.34 -10.40
N GLY A 73 15.95 -7.59 -10.03
CA GLY A 73 15.04 -8.33 -9.16
C GLY A 73 15.75 -9.33 -8.27
N GLY A 74 15.13 -9.62 -7.14
CA GLY A 74 15.57 -10.65 -6.23
C GLY A 74 14.41 -11.25 -5.46
N TRP A 75 14.55 -12.51 -5.09
CA TRP A 75 13.64 -13.17 -4.15
C TRP A 75 13.74 -12.46 -2.79
N THR A 76 12.60 -12.01 -2.28
CA THR A 76 12.55 -11.17 -1.07
C THR A 76 11.66 -11.72 0.04
N HIS A 77 10.56 -12.39 -0.32
CA HIS A 77 9.51 -12.84 0.59
C HIS A 77 9.20 -14.32 0.38
N ALA A 78 8.67 -14.97 1.42
CA ALA A 78 8.14 -16.34 1.30
C ALA A 78 6.70 -16.37 0.75
N TYR A 79 6.03 -15.22 0.73
CA TYR A 79 4.63 -15.05 0.33
C TYR A 79 4.49 -14.03 -0.81
N PRO A 80 3.32 -14.00 -1.50
CA PRO A 80 3.03 -13.02 -2.53
C PRO A 80 3.16 -11.57 -2.03
N VAL A 81 3.83 -10.70 -2.79
CA VAL A 81 4.07 -9.30 -2.40
C VAL A 81 2.89 -8.42 -2.82
N GLU A 82 1.86 -8.38 -1.97
CA GLU A 82 0.60 -7.70 -2.23
C GLU A 82 0.62 -6.20 -1.88
N HIS A 83 1.59 -5.76 -1.09
CA HIS A 83 1.67 -4.41 -0.57
C HIS A 83 3.06 -3.82 -0.72
N LEU A 84 3.14 -2.64 -1.34
CA LEU A 84 4.35 -1.83 -1.41
C LEU A 84 4.00 -0.40 -1.06
N ALA A 85 4.87 0.26 -0.30
CA ALA A 85 4.77 1.68 0.02
C ALA A 85 6.17 2.30 0.05
N ILE A 86 6.32 3.50 -0.51
CA ILE A 86 7.60 4.22 -0.57
C ILE A 86 7.50 5.56 0.15
N GLN A 87 8.57 5.98 0.83
CA GLN A 87 8.77 7.35 1.29
C GLN A 87 10.23 7.73 1.07
N GLY A 88 10.47 8.64 0.13
CA GLY A 88 11.82 8.97 -0.32
C GLY A 88 12.57 7.70 -0.76
N LYS A 89 13.70 7.41 -0.09
CA LYS A 89 14.53 6.22 -0.38
C LYS A 89 14.26 5.03 0.54
N ARG A 90 13.05 4.92 1.09
CA ARG A 90 12.63 3.79 1.93
C ARG A 90 11.42 3.09 1.35
N LEU A 91 11.55 1.79 1.14
CA LEU A 91 10.49 0.91 0.68
C LEU A 91 10.03 0.05 1.85
N ALA A 92 8.72 -0.04 2.05
CA ALA A 92 8.09 -1.08 2.85
C ALA A 92 7.42 -2.08 1.90
N SER A 93 7.60 -3.36 2.17
CA SER A 93 6.94 -4.44 1.46
C SER A 93 6.18 -5.33 2.45
N GLY A 94 4.97 -5.73 2.05
CA GLY A 94 4.07 -6.55 2.84
C GLY A 94 3.64 -7.78 2.05
N ALA A 95 3.85 -8.94 2.65
CA ALA A 95 3.50 -10.24 2.10
C ALA A 95 2.99 -11.15 3.22
N HIS A 96 1.67 -11.37 3.29
CA HIS A 96 1.02 -12.04 4.43
C HIS A 96 1.45 -11.47 5.79
N SER A 97 2.27 -12.21 6.55
CA SER A 97 2.76 -11.85 7.88
C SER A 97 4.07 -11.08 7.84
N GLU A 98 4.76 -11.07 6.70
CA GLU A 98 6.04 -10.44 6.51
C GLU A 98 5.85 -8.96 6.18
N VAL A 99 6.49 -8.09 6.97
CA VAL A 99 6.63 -6.67 6.68
C VAL A 99 8.09 -6.32 6.75
N PHE A 100 8.72 -6.11 5.59
CA PHE A 100 10.14 -5.82 5.47
C PHE A 100 10.36 -4.38 5.04
N ILE A 101 11.42 -3.78 5.57
CA ILE A 101 11.86 -2.43 5.23
C ILE A 101 13.16 -2.52 4.48
N TRP A 102 13.26 -1.72 3.43
CA TRP A 102 14.43 -1.63 2.57
C TRP A 102 14.87 -0.20 2.40
N ARG A 103 16.18 -0.01 2.34
CA ARG A 103 16.80 1.22 1.88
C ARG A 103 17.06 1.13 0.40
N VAL A 104 16.44 2.03 -0.35
CA VAL A 104 16.68 2.14 -1.78
C VAL A 104 17.94 2.96 -2.02
N ARG A 105 18.84 2.45 -2.84
CA ARG A 105 20.05 3.14 -3.26
C ARG A 105 20.00 3.40 -4.75
N ASP A 106 20.70 4.45 -5.16
CA ASP A 106 20.89 4.76 -6.57
C ASP A 106 21.90 3.75 -7.12
N HIS A 107 21.51 3.03 -8.18
CA HIS A 107 22.43 2.29 -9.02
C HIS A 107 22.54 3.03 -10.36
N PRO A 108 23.68 2.94 -11.07
CA PRO A 108 23.86 3.61 -12.37
C PRO A 108 22.79 3.29 -13.43
N SER A 109 22.03 2.20 -13.27
CA SER A 109 21.03 1.72 -14.23
C SER A 109 19.62 1.53 -13.64
N ALA A 110 19.46 1.47 -12.31
CA ALA A 110 18.13 1.38 -11.68
C ALA A 110 18.21 1.64 -10.16
N HIS A 111 17.13 1.38 -9.44
CA HIS A 111 17.18 1.33 -7.98
C HIS A 111 17.42 -0.10 -7.48
N HIS A 112 18.37 -0.25 -6.55
CA HIS A 112 18.53 -1.49 -5.78
C HIS A 112 18.12 -1.27 -4.32
N SER A 113 17.40 -2.23 -3.76
CA SER A 113 16.94 -2.21 -2.38
C SER A 113 17.86 -3.06 -1.49
N VAL A 114 18.35 -2.47 -0.41
CA VAL A 114 19.12 -3.17 0.63
C VAL A 114 18.21 -3.40 1.84
N PHE A 115 18.14 -4.63 2.32
CA PHE A 115 17.36 -4.97 3.51
C PHE A 115 17.79 -4.13 4.72
N GLU A 116 16.84 -3.48 5.37
CA GLU A 116 17.05 -2.62 6.54
C GLU A 116 16.46 -3.27 7.80
N LYS A 117 15.24 -3.81 7.73
CA LYS A 117 14.55 -4.32 8.92
C LYS A 117 13.47 -5.35 8.58
N ASP A 118 13.32 -6.35 9.44
CA ASP A 118 12.13 -7.19 9.52
C ASP A 118 11.26 -6.71 10.70
N LEU A 119 9.98 -6.42 10.42
CA LEU A 119 8.95 -6.05 11.40
C LEU A 119 7.96 -7.18 11.69
N SER A 120 8.15 -8.35 11.08
CA SER A 120 7.39 -9.56 11.35
C SER A 120 7.50 -9.96 12.84
N GLY A 121 6.49 -10.68 13.33
CA GLY A 121 6.49 -11.19 14.72
C GLY A 121 6.11 -10.19 15.81
N SER A 122 5.79 -8.93 15.47
CA SER A 122 5.27 -7.94 16.42
C SER A 122 3.86 -8.26 16.96
N LEU A 123 3.20 -9.29 16.43
CA LEU A 123 1.80 -9.61 16.67
C LEU A 123 1.64 -10.99 17.32
N ASN A 124 0.86 -11.03 18.40
CA ASN A 124 0.28 -12.29 18.87
C ASN A 124 -0.85 -12.69 17.93
N SER A 125 -0.71 -13.84 17.27
CA SER A 125 -1.69 -14.29 16.28
C SER A 125 -3.01 -14.75 16.91
N GLU A 126 -3.01 -15.17 18.18
CA GLU A 126 -4.20 -15.70 18.88
C GLU A 126 -4.98 -16.74 18.05
N GLY A 127 -4.28 -17.51 17.22
CA GLY A 127 -4.88 -18.51 16.33
C GLY A 127 -5.51 -17.96 15.04
N LYS A 128 -5.44 -16.65 14.78
CA LYS A 128 -5.84 -16.02 13.51
C LYS A 128 -4.64 -15.85 12.58
N GLU A 129 -4.90 -15.80 11.28
CA GLU A 129 -3.87 -15.54 10.28
C GLU A 129 -3.36 -14.09 10.38
N VAL A 130 -2.04 -13.91 10.25
CA VAL A 130 -1.46 -12.56 10.20
C VAL A 130 -1.38 -12.14 8.74
N LEU A 131 -2.36 -11.37 8.28
CA LEU A 131 -2.46 -10.91 6.90
C LEU A 131 -2.41 -9.39 6.84
N ILE A 132 -1.36 -8.84 6.25
CA ILE A 132 -1.25 -7.41 5.93
C ILE A 132 -2.22 -7.07 4.78
N THR A 133 -2.98 -6.00 4.94
CA THR A 133 -4.01 -5.53 3.99
C THR A 133 -3.83 -4.08 3.54
N GLY A 134 -2.86 -3.37 4.13
CA GLY A 134 -2.44 -2.04 3.70
C GLY A 134 -1.12 -1.61 4.35
N LEU A 135 -0.29 -0.91 3.58
CA LEU A 135 0.95 -0.27 4.04
C LEU A 135 0.97 1.18 3.55
N HIS A 136 1.24 2.12 4.45
CA HIS A 136 1.31 3.54 4.12
C HIS A 136 2.41 4.22 4.93
N TRP A 137 3.11 5.17 4.32
CA TRP A 137 3.98 6.09 5.03
C TRP A 137 3.23 7.38 5.32
N SER A 138 3.44 7.95 6.50
CA SER A 138 2.90 9.27 6.87
C SER A 138 3.88 10.02 7.77
N THR A 139 3.50 11.23 8.19
CA THR A 139 4.11 11.94 9.30
C THR A 139 3.04 12.17 10.37
N MET A 140 3.36 11.96 11.64
CA MET A 140 2.45 12.31 12.74
C MET A 140 2.73 13.75 13.21
N PRO A 141 1.82 14.71 12.96
CA PRO A 141 2.01 16.09 13.41
C PRO A 141 2.07 16.16 14.93
N GLY A 142 1.25 15.39 15.64
CA GLY A 142 1.16 15.38 17.11
C GLY A 142 2.44 14.94 17.83
N TYR A 143 3.40 14.34 17.13
CA TYR A 143 4.67 13.84 17.68
C TYR A 143 5.90 14.47 17.00
N GLY A 144 5.84 15.77 16.71
CA GLY A 144 6.98 16.50 16.15
C GLY A 144 7.29 16.13 14.70
N ALA A 145 6.27 15.80 13.91
CA ALA A 145 6.38 15.38 12.51
C ALA A 145 7.27 14.16 12.29
N LYS A 146 7.26 13.21 13.24
CA LYS A 146 7.91 11.90 13.08
C LYS A 146 7.36 11.20 11.85
N SER A 147 8.25 10.75 10.97
CA SER A 147 7.87 9.85 9.89
C SER A 147 7.52 8.48 10.45
N ILE A 148 6.40 7.94 9.98
CA ILE A 148 5.80 6.70 10.49
C ILE A 148 5.45 5.74 9.37
N LEU A 149 5.49 4.45 9.69
CA LEU A 149 4.90 3.40 8.87
C LEU A 149 3.60 2.93 9.50
N ILE A 150 2.56 2.82 8.68
CA ILE A 150 1.23 2.36 9.08
C ILE A 150 1.01 1.01 8.40
N ALA A 151 0.76 -0.02 9.21
CA ALA A 151 0.46 -1.38 8.78
C ALA A 151 -0.96 -1.76 9.19
N THR A 152 -1.82 -2.02 8.22
CA THR A 152 -3.19 -2.50 8.44
C THR A 152 -3.21 -4.01 8.31
N TYR A 153 -3.74 -4.72 9.30
CA TYR A 153 -3.84 -6.18 9.30
C TYR A 153 -5.30 -6.62 9.36
N MET A 154 -5.61 -7.67 8.60
CA MET A 154 -6.95 -8.22 8.45
C MET A 154 -7.65 -8.50 9.79
N PHE A 155 -6.92 -9.10 10.73
CA PHE A 155 -7.47 -9.55 12.00
C PHE A 155 -6.80 -8.93 13.23
N HIS A 156 -5.81 -8.06 13.03
CA HIS A 156 -4.95 -7.56 14.10
C HIS A 156 -4.93 -6.04 14.23
N GLY A 157 -5.85 -5.36 13.55
CA GLY A 157 -6.01 -3.92 13.61
C GLY A 157 -4.92 -3.17 12.84
N ILE A 158 -4.65 -1.95 13.29
CA ILE A 158 -3.70 -1.04 12.67
C ILE A 158 -2.54 -0.81 13.64
N LEU A 159 -1.33 -0.97 13.11
CA LEU A 159 -0.08 -0.78 13.83
C LEU A 159 0.66 0.40 13.23
N VAL A 160 1.18 1.27 14.08
CA VAL A 160 1.94 2.45 13.66
C VAL A 160 3.32 2.41 14.28
N TYR A 161 4.33 2.43 13.43
CA TYR A 161 5.74 2.35 13.81
C TYR A 161 6.45 3.67 13.56
N ASP A 162 7.37 4.03 14.45
CA ASP A 162 8.35 5.08 14.19
C ASP A 162 9.33 4.61 13.10
N SER A 163 9.57 5.42 12.08
CA SER A 163 10.47 5.02 10.97
C SER A 163 11.96 5.16 11.28
N GLN A 164 12.35 5.76 12.41
CA GLN A 164 13.75 5.92 12.79
C GLN A 164 14.26 4.69 13.56
N ASP A 165 13.50 4.26 14.57
CA ASP A 165 13.90 3.17 15.47
C ASP A 165 12.97 1.93 15.41
N TRP A 166 11.91 1.99 14.60
CA TRP A 166 10.92 0.92 14.42
C TRP A 166 10.17 0.54 15.70
N THR A 167 10.10 1.46 16.66
CA THR A 167 9.27 1.27 17.86
C THR A 167 7.79 1.35 17.50
N LEU A 168 6.98 0.48 18.11
CA LEU A 168 5.53 0.50 17.97
C LEU A 168 4.97 1.68 18.76
N LEU A 169 4.46 2.70 18.06
CA LEU A 169 3.90 3.91 18.66
C LEU A 169 2.43 3.75 19.03
N ARG A 170 1.67 3.01 18.20
CA ARG A 170 0.23 2.80 18.37
C ARG A 170 -0.21 1.43 17.88
N ARG A 171 -1.26 0.93 18.52
CA ARG A 171 -2.08 -0.20 18.08
C ARG A 171 -3.54 0.12 18.35
N PHE A 172 -4.37 0.09 17.32
CA PHE A 172 -5.81 0.39 17.45
C PHE A 172 -6.64 -0.39 16.43
N GLY A 173 -7.96 -0.34 16.56
CA GLY A 173 -8.89 -1.06 15.69
C GLY A 173 -8.89 -2.58 15.87
N VAL A 174 -8.20 -3.12 16.87
CA VAL A 174 -8.14 -4.56 17.17
C VAL A 174 -9.51 -5.10 17.59
N ASP A 175 -10.23 -4.31 18.39
CA ASP A 175 -11.56 -4.66 18.91
C ASP A 175 -12.70 -4.18 18.00
N ALA A 176 -12.37 -3.63 16.83
CA ALA A 176 -13.38 -3.18 15.88
C ALA A 176 -14.18 -4.40 15.39
N PRO A 177 -15.52 -4.31 15.32
CA PRO A 177 -16.32 -5.41 14.81
C PRO A 177 -16.00 -5.65 13.33
N GLY A 178 -15.54 -6.85 13.00
CA GLY A 178 -15.32 -7.26 11.62
C GLY A 178 -13.84 -7.48 11.26
N VAL A 179 -13.55 -7.29 9.97
CA VAL A 179 -12.29 -7.68 9.35
C VAL A 179 -11.82 -6.55 8.44
N MET A 180 -10.54 -6.18 8.56
CA MET A 180 -9.97 -5.00 7.91
C MET A 180 -9.33 -5.34 6.57
N ALA A 181 -9.94 -4.90 5.48
CA ALA A 181 -9.41 -5.08 4.14
C ALA A 181 -8.52 -3.89 3.72
N ARG A 182 -8.65 -3.42 2.47
CA ARG A 182 -7.82 -2.35 1.93
C ARG A 182 -7.99 -1.07 2.75
N SER A 183 -6.90 -0.32 2.88
CA SER A 183 -6.87 0.99 3.54
C SER A 183 -6.28 2.07 2.65
N SER A 184 -6.65 3.31 2.93
CA SER A 184 -6.15 4.51 2.24
C SER A 184 -5.88 5.62 3.25
N LEU A 185 -4.72 6.25 3.12
CA LEU A 185 -4.30 7.40 3.92
C LEU A 185 -4.90 8.69 3.35
N SER A 186 -5.34 9.59 4.21
CA SER A 186 -5.77 10.93 3.80
C SER A 186 -4.59 11.75 3.27
N PRO A 187 -4.80 12.70 2.35
CA PRO A 187 -3.70 13.46 1.75
C PRO A 187 -2.85 14.27 2.74
N ASP A 188 -3.44 14.70 3.84
CA ASP A 188 -2.75 15.39 4.94
C ASP A 188 -2.03 14.43 5.90
N GLY A 189 -2.18 13.13 5.72
CA GLY A 189 -1.55 12.09 6.53
C GLY A 189 -2.16 11.89 7.91
N SER A 190 -3.29 12.53 8.23
CA SER A 190 -3.87 12.55 9.58
C SER A 190 -4.90 11.44 9.84
N ARG A 191 -5.55 10.92 8.79
CA ARG A 191 -6.62 9.93 8.90
C ARG A 191 -6.36 8.73 8.00
N LEU A 192 -6.80 7.56 8.45
CA LEU A 192 -6.78 6.33 7.66
C LEU A 192 -8.21 5.81 7.50
N VAL A 193 -8.66 5.64 6.27
CA VAL A 193 -9.89 4.90 5.99
C VAL A 193 -9.55 3.43 5.74
N VAL A 194 -10.35 2.53 6.31
CA VAL A 194 -10.21 1.08 6.17
C VAL A 194 -11.54 0.49 5.73
N SER A 195 -11.51 -0.41 4.75
CA SER A 195 -12.67 -1.21 4.40
C SER A 195 -12.93 -2.26 5.47
N ASN A 196 -14.10 -2.16 6.09
CA ASN A 196 -14.62 -3.12 7.04
C ASN A 196 -15.58 -4.07 6.33
N LEU A 197 -15.18 -5.34 6.24
CA LEU A 197 -15.91 -6.36 5.49
C LEU A 197 -17.31 -6.69 6.03
N VAL A 198 -17.67 -6.20 7.22
CA VAL A 198 -18.97 -6.49 7.84
C VAL A 198 -20.01 -5.44 7.51
N TYR A 199 -19.65 -4.16 7.51
CA TYR A 199 -20.65 -3.09 7.42
C TYR A 199 -20.27 -1.87 6.58
N GLY A 200 -19.01 -1.73 6.12
CA GLY A 200 -18.65 -0.63 5.22
C GLY A 200 -17.23 -0.12 5.41
N PHE A 201 -17.07 1.10 5.95
CA PHE A 201 -15.76 1.74 6.14
C PHE A 201 -15.62 2.35 7.53
N ASP A 202 -14.43 2.21 8.10
CA ASP A 202 -14.02 2.86 9.34
C ASP A 202 -12.95 3.89 9.02
N ILE A 203 -13.09 5.10 9.56
CA ILE A 203 -12.10 6.17 9.46
C ILE A 203 -11.50 6.40 10.83
N TYR A 204 -10.20 6.19 10.94
CA TYR A 204 -9.43 6.40 12.17
C TYR A 204 -8.61 7.68 12.08
N ASP A 205 -8.54 8.38 13.20
CA ASP A 205 -7.57 9.45 13.42
C ASP A 205 -6.24 8.83 13.85
N LEU A 206 -5.14 9.17 13.16
CA LEU A 206 -3.85 8.51 13.36
C LEU A 206 -3.10 9.00 14.59
N ASP A 207 -3.33 10.24 15.00
CA ASP A 207 -2.68 10.81 16.19
C ASP A 207 -3.27 10.19 17.48
N THR A 208 -4.60 10.03 17.53
CA THR A 208 -5.32 9.51 18.69
C THR A 208 -5.57 8.00 18.62
N GLY A 209 -5.64 7.41 17.42
CA GLY A 209 -6.09 6.04 17.18
C GLY A 209 -7.60 5.84 17.33
N ALA A 210 -8.37 6.92 17.52
CA ALA A 210 -9.82 6.85 17.72
C ALA A 210 -10.55 6.66 16.39
N LEU A 211 -11.69 5.94 16.43
CA LEU A 211 -12.63 5.89 15.32
C LEU A 211 -13.30 7.27 15.19
N ALA A 212 -12.96 8.00 14.12
CA ALA A 212 -13.51 9.31 13.83
C ALA A 212 -14.88 9.22 13.16
N LEU A 213 -15.07 8.27 12.23
CA LEU A 213 -16.32 8.07 11.51
C LEU A 213 -16.47 6.61 11.07
N ALA A 214 -17.68 6.06 11.15
CA ALA A 214 -18.05 4.81 10.51
C ALA A 214 -19.09 5.08 9.41
N VAL A 215 -18.79 4.65 8.19
CA VAL A 215 -19.68 4.77 7.03
C VAL A 215 -20.28 3.40 6.74
N THR A 216 -21.57 3.25 6.98
CA THR A 216 -22.27 1.97 6.80
C THR A 216 -22.92 1.89 5.42
N HIS A 217 -22.79 0.75 4.75
CA HIS A 217 -23.48 0.44 3.51
C HIS A 217 -23.66 -1.07 3.33
N ASP A 218 -24.49 -1.49 2.36
CA ASP A 218 -24.59 -2.91 2.00
C ASP A 218 -23.27 -3.36 1.35
N VAL A 219 -22.51 -4.19 2.07
CA VAL A 219 -21.22 -4.73 1.63
C VAL A 219 -21.36 -5.96 0.74
N GLY A 220 -22.50 -6.68 0.84
CA GLY A 220 -22.74 -7.97 0.23
C GLY A 220 -21.88 -9.11 0.81
N LYS A 221 -21.17 -9.83 -0.06
CA LYS A 221 -20.19 -10.85 0.34
C LYS A 221 -18.98 -10.17 0.98
N GLN A 222 -18.39 -10.83 1.98
CA GLN A 222 -17.25 -10.33 2.74
C GLN A 222 -15.93 -10.53 1.97
N TYR A 223 -15.79 -9.88 0.80
CA TYR A 223 -14.54 -9.84 0.05
C TYR A 223 -13.89 -8.46 0.14
N PRO A 224 -12.54 -8.39 0.20
CA PRO A 224 -11.79 -7.14 0.16
C PRO A 224 -12.22 -6.22 -0.99
N ALA A 225 -12.87 -5.11 -0.66
CA ALA A 225 -13.18 -4.04 -1.59
C ALA A 225 -12.17 -2.89 -1.41
N PRO A 226 -11.77 -2.20 -2.49
CA PRO A 226 -10.91 -1.03 -2.39
C PRO A 226 -11.66 0.15 -1.77
N VAL A 227 -10.92 1.00 -1.06
CA VAL A 227 -11.36 2.31 -0.59
C VAL A 227 -10.23 3.30 -0.82
N LEU A 228 -10.58 4.53 -1.20
CA LEU A 228 -9.64 5.60 -1.50
C LEU A 228 -10.16 6.94 -0.96
N TYR A 229 -9.29 7.72 -0.33
CA TYR A 229 -9.54 9.15 -0.18
C TYR A 229 -9.49 9.84 -1.54
N ILE A 230 -10.47 10.72 -1.77
CA ILE A 230 -10.59 11.55 -2.97
C ILE A 230 -10.87 13.00 -2.58
N HIS A 231 -10.92 13.89 -3.58
CA HIS A 231 -11.30 15.30 -3.39
C HIS A 231 -10.48 16.02 -2.29
N GLY A 232 -9.18 15.75 -2.22
CA GLY A 232 -8.31 16.37 -1.22
C GLY A 232 -8.61 15.95 0.22
N GLY A 233 -9.17 14.76 0.43
CA GLY A 233 -9.49 14.21 1.76
C GLY A 233 -10.91 14.48 2.24
N ARG A 234 -11.72 15.22 1.47
CA ARG A 234 -13.11 15.55 1.84
C ARG A 234 -14.11 14.45 1.56
N ALA A 235 -13.73 13.45 0.77
CA ALA A 235 -14.59 12.33 0.45
C ALA A 235 -13.79 11.04 0.34
N ILE A 236 -14.47 9.92 0.51
CA ILE A 236 -13.96 8.58 0.20
C ILE A 236 -14.75 7.99 -0.97
N MET A 237 -14.06 7.25 -1.83
CA MET A 237 -14.66 6.41 -2.87
C MET A 237 -14.39 4.96 -2.52
N GLY A 238 -15.41 4.12 -2.64
CA GLY A 238 -15.33 2.72 -2.27
C GLY A 238 -16.36 1.87 -3.00
N GLY A 239 -16.03 0.60 -3.20
CA GLY A 239 -16.89 -0.38 -3.83
C GLY A 239 -17.52 -1.34 -2.83
N SER A 240 -18.54 -2.06 -3.27
CA SER A 240 -19.06 -3.25 -2.60
C SER A 240 -19.07 -4.44 -3.55
N THR A 241 -19.20 -5.66 -3.02
CA THR A 241 -19.33 -6.87 -3.83
C THR A 241 -20.66 -6.98 -4.57
N LYS A 242 -21.57 -6.00 -4.38
CA LYS A 242 -22.80 -5.84 -5.15
C LYS A 242 -22.58 -5.14 -6.50
N GLY A 243 -21.36 -4.71 -6.80
CA GLY A 243 -21.03 -4.00 -8.04
C GLY A 243 -21.41 -2.51 -8.01
N VAL A 244 -21.61 -1.95 -6.81
CA VAL A 244 -21.89 -0.53 -6.63
C VAL A 244 -20.63 0.17 -6.13
N VAL A 245 -20.26 1.27 -6.77
CA VAL A 245 -19.23 2.21 -6.31
C VAL A 245 -19.93 3.48 -5.87
N ASN A 246 -19.69 3.92 -4.63
CA ASN A 246 -20.23 5.19 -4.13
C ASN A 246 -19.12 6.14 -3.71
N ILE A 247 -19.51 7.38 -3.53
CA ILE A 247 -18.70 8.45 -2.96
C ILE A 247 -19.43 8.93 -1.70
N TRP A 248 -18.69 9.05 -0.60
CA TRP A 248 -19.18 9.58 0.66
C TRP A 248 -18.34 10.79 1.05
N TYR A 249 -19.00 11.90 1.38
CA TYR A 249 -18.34 13.07 1.96
C TYR A 249 -18.07 12.80 3.46
N VAL A 250 -16.87 13.15 3.93
CA VAL A 250 -16.30 12.76 5.25
C VAL A 250 -15.59 13.91 5.98
N ASP A 251 -15.88 15.13 5.53
CA ASP A 251 -15.48 16.41 6.12
C ASP A 251 -16.07 16.65 7.52
#